data_AF-A0A1F8E444-F1
#
_entry.id   AF-A0A1F8E444-F1
#
_cell.length_a   1.000
_cell.length_b   1.000
_cell.length_c   1.000
_cell.angle_alpha   90.00
_cell.angle_beta   90.00
_cell.angle_gamma   90.00
#
_symmetry.space_group_name_H-M   'P 1'
#
loop_
_entity.id
_entity.type
_entity.pdbx_description
1 polymer ?
#
loop_
_entity_poly.entity_id
_entity_poly.type
_entity_poly.pdbx_seq_one_letter_code
_entity_poly.pdbx_strand_id
1 'polypeptide(L)'
;MACALSFIWSLVSLELGSLWWIGLISGFVAGYIGYDARGAADAVSRAWVVAQSGVLTSQLPKERLRLCCYLFGGGASVMLSIITLFFIVGVTKGILHKVPFEALGVFSLFMSAIYAIPARCDNIASASKCIMATHPIPLFFWHIPRGFIWVIARIPTAGAIAYLFCSSFICTTFKYVHSNARLLFGIDVAIGVAVGYYTGSALIGGLAGGIWWLLDWHLISIKVMGLKAA
;
A
#
# COMPACT_ATOMS: atom_id res chain seq x y z
N MET A 1 -21.65 -14.63 1.76
CA MET A 1 -20.69 -13.53 1.56
C MET A 1 -20.24 -13.41 0.10
N ALA A 2 -19.90 -14.53 -0.58
CA ALA A 2 -19.51 -14.52 -2.00
C ALA A 2 -20.51 -13.79 -2.91
N CYS A 3 -21.81 -14.05 -2.74
CA CYS A 3 -22.88 -13.38 -3.50
C CYS A 3 -22.86 -11.84 -3.34
N ALA A 4 -22.72 -11.35 -2.11
CA ALA A 4 -22.71 -9.91 -1.84
C ALA A 4 -21.44 -9.23 -2.39
N LEU A 5 -20.27 -9.85 -2.22
CA LEU A 5 -19.03 -9.34 -2.78
C LEU A 5 -19.05 -9.36 -4.31
N SER A 6 -19.53 -10.45 -4.92
CA SER A 6 -19.67 -10.55 -6.37
C SER A 6 -20.61 -9.47 -6.92
N PHE A 7 -21.72 -9.20 -6.23
CA PHE A 7 -22.65 -8.14 -6.59
C PHE A 7 -21.99 -6.75 -6.54
N ILE A 8 -21.34 -6.39 -5.42
CA ILE A 8 -20.70 -5.09 -5.24
C ILE A 8 -19.61 -4.86 -6.29
N TRP A 9 -18.75 -5.86 -6.50
CA TRP A 9 -17.63 -5.73 -7.44
C TRP A 9 -18.07 -5.87 -8.91
N SER A 10 -19.23 -6.49 -9.18
CA SER A 10 -19.89 -6.40 -10.49
C SER A 10 -20.35 -4.98 -10.79
N LEU A 11 -20.96 -4.27 -9.81
CA LEU A 11 -21.34 -2.86 -9.98
C LEU A 11 -20.12 -2.01 -10.31
N VAL A 12 -19.03 -2.14 -9.53
CA VAL A 12 -17.78 -1.42 -9.79
C VAL A 12 -17.24 -1.73 -11.20
N SER A 13 -17.29 -2.99 -11.63
CA SER A 13 -16.82 -3.40 -12.95
C SER A 13 -17.66 -2.80 -14.09
N LEU A 14 -18.99 -2.72 -13.91
CA LEU A 14 -19.90 -2.11 -14.88
C LEU A 14 -19.65 -0.61 -15.02
N GLU A 15 -19.47 0.10 -13.90
CA GLU A 15 -19.18 1.55 -13.90
C GLU A 15 -17.82 1.87 -14.56
N LEU A 16 -16.83 0.98 -14.42
CA LEU A 16 -15.50 1.17 -14.99
C LEU A 16 -15.39 0.85 -16.50
N GLY A 17 -16.43 0.27 -17.11
CA GLY A 17 -16.51 0.02 -18.55
C GLY A 17 -15.33 -0.79 -19.09
N SER A 18 -14.40 -0.15 -19.81
CA SER A 18 -13.19 -0.82 -20.36
C SER A 18 -12.19 -1.27 -19.28
N LEU A 19 -12.27 -0.70 -18.08
CA LEU A 19 -11.40 -1.02 -16.94
C LEU A 19 -12.06 -2.00 -15.96
N TRP A 20 -13.03 -2.80 -16.43
CA TRP A 20 -13.78 -3.77 -15.62
C TRP A 20 -12.90 -4.79 -14.87
N TRP A 21 -11.73 -5.13 -15.42
CA TRP A 21 -10.76 -6.03 -14.80
C TRP A 21 -10.27 -5.52 -13.43
N ILE A 22 -10.34 -4.21 -13.16
CA ILE A 22 -10.03 -3.64 -11.84
C ILE A 22 -11.03 -4.13 -10.79
N GLY A 23 -12.32 -4.17 -11.13
CA GLY A 23 -13.35 -4.71 -10.24
C GLY A 23 -13.19 -6.22 -10.03
N LEU A 24 -12.73 -6.95 -11.05
CA LEU A 24 -12.38 -8.38 -10.91
C LEU A 24 -11.22 -8.61 -9.94
N ILE A 25 -10.10 -7.89 -10.10
CA ILE A 25 -8.94 -8.01 -9.21
C ILE A 25 -9.32 -7.60 -7.78
N SER A 26 -10.04 -6.50 -7.64
CA SER A 26 -10.44 -5.98 -6.33
C SER A 26 -11.45 -6.90 -5.65
N GLY A 27 -12.37 -7.50 -6.43
CA GLY A 27 -13.30 -8.52 -5.95
C GLY A 27 -12.61 -9.79 -5.49
N PHE A 28 -11.63 -10.28 -6.26
CA PHE A 28 -10.80 -11.41 -5.86
C PHE A 28 -10.09 -11.13 -4.52
N VAL A 29 -9.43 -9.97 -4.38
CA VAL A 29 -8.71 -9.59 -3.16
C VAL A 29 -9.67 -9.44 -1.98
N ALA A 30 -10.81 -8.79 -2.19
CA ALA A 30 -11.84 -8.62 -1.17
C ALA A 30 -12.46 -9.96 -0.75
N GLY A 31 -12.66 -10.88 -1.68
CA GLY A 31 -13.07 -12.26 -1.40
C GLY A 31 -12.02 -12.98 -0.57
N TYR A 32 -10.78 -12.97 -1.04
CA TYR A 32 -9.65 -13.64 -0.40
C TYR A 32 -9.44 -13.19 1.06
N ILE A 33 -9.49 -11.88 1.32
CA ILE A 33 -9.39 -11.31 2.67
C ILE A 33 -10.69 -11.54 3.45
N GLY A 34 -11.85 -11.35 2.80
CA GLY A 34 -13.16 -11.40 3.43
C GLY A 34 -13.55 -12.77 3.97
N TYR A 35 -13.08 -13.86 3.34
CA TYR A 35 -13.34 -15.22 3.80
C TYR A 35 -12.88 -15.47 5.25
N ASP A 36 -11.73 -14.92 5.63
CA ASP A 36 -11.19 -15.05 6.99
C ASP A 36 -10.36 -13.83 7.36
N ALA A 37 -11.05 -12.69 7.52
CA ALA A 37 -10.41 -11.42 7.84
C ALA A 37 -9.66 -11.49 9.19
N ARG A 38 -10.16 -12.28 10.15
CA ARG A 38 -9.48 -12.50 11.44
C ARG A 38 -8.20 -13.29 11.25
N GLY A 39 -8.25 -14.41 10.55
CA GLY A 39 -7.07 -15.20 10.24
C GLY A 39 -6.05 -14.43 9.39
N ALA A 40 -6.49 -13.54 8.51
CA ALA A 40 -5.62 -12.63 7.77
C ALA A 40 -4.94 -11.60 8.70
N ALA A 41 -5.70 -10.97 9.60
CA ALA A 41 -5.15 -10.02 10.58
C ALA A 41 -4.16 -10.70 11.54
N ASP A 42 -4.48 -11.91 12.02
CA ASP A 42 -3.60 -12.70 12.88
C ASP A 42 -2.33 -13.15 12.15
N ALA A 43 -2.43 -13.48 10.87
CA ALA A 43 -1.29 -13.84 10.04
C ALA A 43 -0.36 -12.64 9.80
N VAL A 44 -0.92 -11.44 9.56
CA VAL A 44 -0.18 -10.19 9.46
C VAL A 44 0.55 -9.88 10.76
N SER A 45 -0.13 -10.02 11.90
CA SER A 45 0.47 -9.80 13.22
C SER A 45 1.62 -10.79 13.48
N ARG A 46 1.42 -12.07 13.19
CA ARG A 46 2.47 -13.10 13.31
C ARG A 46 3.64 -12.85 12.37
N ALA A 47 3.36 -12.54 11.11
CA ALA A 47 4.40 -12.23 10.13
C ALA A 47 5.21 -10.99 10.52
N TRP A 48 4.59 -10.00 11.14
CA TRP A 48 5.28 -8.83 11.69
C TRP A 48 6.26 -9.21 12.78
N VAL A 49 5.83 -10.03 13.76
CA VAL A 49 6.71 -10.51 14.84
C VAL A 49 7.87 -11.34 14.29
N VAL A 50 7.62 -12.21 13.31
CA VAL A 50 8.66 -13.04 12.67
C VAL A 50 9.62 -12.19 11.83
N ALA A 51 9.12 -11.23 11.06
CA ALA A 51 9.94 -10.33 10.25
C ALA A 51 10.81 -9.44 11.15
N GLN A 52 10.26 -8.97 12.27
CA GLN A 52 11.04 -8.26 13.29
C GLN A 52 12.09 -9.17 13.89
N SER A 53 11.76 -10.36 14.37
CA SER A 53 12.73 -11.23 15.04
C SER A 53 13.83 -11.68 14.08
N GLY A 54 13.53 -12.02 12.82
CA GLY A 54 14.51 -12.46 11.82
C GLY A 54 15.45 -11.35 11.34
N VAL A 55 14.99 -10.09 11.30
CA VAL A 55 15.80 -8.94 10.84
C VAL A 55 16.48 -8.22 12.01
N LEU A 56 15.86 -8.13 13.19
CA LEU A 56 16.41 -7.42 14.35
C LEU A 56 17.49 -8.22 15.10
N THR A 57 17.46 -9.55 15.10
CA THR A 57 18.30 -10.32 16.04
C THR A 57 19.77 -10.44 15.65
N SER A 58 20.19 -10.09 14.41
CA SER A 58 21.59 -10.36 14.00
C SER A 58 22.45 -9.15 13.65
N GLN A 59 21.96 -8.00 13.15
CA GLN A 59 22.89 -7.02 12.54
C GLN A 59 22.62 -5.50 12.65
N LEU A 60 21.57 -5.00 13.32
CA LEU A 60 21.26 -3.56 13.23
C LEU A 60 21.14 -2.83 14.57
N PRO A 61 21.91 -1.73 14.77
CA PRO A 61 21.72 -0.82 15.89
C PRO A 61 20.28 -0.27 15.90
N LYS A 62 19.68 -0.17 17.10
CA LYS A 62 18.29 0.31 17.31
C LYS A 62 17.97 1.63 16.59
N GLU A 63 18.95 2.51 16.42
CA GLU A 63 18.82 3.78 15.72
C GLU A 63 18.56 3.61 14.22
N ARG A 64 19.18 2.61 13.58
CA ARG A 64 18.99 2.33 12.14
C ARG A 64 17.62 1.72 11.86
N LEU A 65 17.09 0.93 12.80
CA LEU A 65 15.74 0.38 12.71
C LEU A 65 14.69 1.50 12.76
N ARG A 66 14.82 2.44 13.69
CA ARG A 66 13.92 3.61 13.75
C ARG A 66 13.94 4.38 12.42
N LEU A 67 15.12 4.62 11.86
CA LEU A 67 15.26 5.27 10.56
C LEU A 67 14.57 4.49 9.43
N CYS A 68 14.68 3.16 9.41
CA CYS A 68 13.99 2.32 8.43
C CYS A 68 12.46 2.39 8.57
N CYS A 69 11.93 2.38 9.80
CA CYS A 69 10.49 2.55 10.03
C CYS A 69 10.00 3.94 9.60
N TYR A 70 10.79 5.00 9.84
CA TYR A 70 10.47 6.35 9.35
C TYR A 70 10.53 6.45 7.83
N LEU A 71 11.52 5.82 7.19
CA LEU A 71 11.62 5.77 5.72
C LEU A 71 10.49 4.97 5.10
N PHE A 72 10.10 3.84 5.71
CA PHE A 72 8.96 3.05 5.26
C PHE A 72 7.65 3.83 5.43
N GLY A 73 7.42 4.45 6.59
CA GLY A 73 6.25 5.29 6.83
C GLY A 73 6.18 6.49 5.88
N GLY A 74 7.32 7.15 5.64
CA GLY A 74 7.44 8.24 4.67
C GLY A 74 7.17 7.78 3.24
N GLY A 75 7.77 6.66 2.82
CA GLY A 75 7.54 6.07 1.49
C GLY A 75 6.09 5.64 1.28
N ALA A 76 5.49 4.98 2.27
CA ALA A 76 4.08 4.62 2.25
C ALA A 76 3.18 5.85 2.16
N SER A 77 3.48 6.92 2.91
CA SER A 77 2.74 8.18 2.85
C SER A 77 2.84 8.87 1.48
N VAL A 78 4.04 8.91 0.88
CA VAL A 78 4.24 9.43 -0.48
C VAL A 78 3.45 8.60 -1.50
N MET A 79 3.53 7.28 -1.42
CA MET A 79 2.80 6.39 -2.32
C MET A 79 1.29 6.52 -2.17
N LEU A 80 0.78 6.65 -0.94
CA LEU A 80 -0.64 6.93 -0.68
C LEU A 80 -1.05 8.29 -1.25
N SER A 81 -0.18 9.29 -1.16
CA SER A 81 -0.42 10.63 -1.71
C SER A 81 -0.47 10.61 -3.24
N ILE A 82 0.43 9.84 -3.88
CA ILE A 82 0.42 9.64 -5.34
C ILE A 82 -0.84 8.89 -5.78
N ILE A 83 -1.23 7.82 -5.08
CA ILE A 83 -2.45 7.07 -5.37
C ILE A 83 -3.67 7.97 -5.22
N THR A 84 -3.75 8.73 -4.12
CA THR A 84 -4.84 9.69 -3.87
C THR A 84 -4.89 10.75 -4.95
N LEU A 85 -3.74 11.29 -5.36
CA LEU A 85 -3.64 12.26 -6.46
C LEU A 85 -4.12 11.63 -7.78
N PHE A 86 -3.72 10.40 -8.08
CA PHE A 86 -4.15 9.68 -9.28
C PHE A 86 -5.65 9.42 -9.29
N PHE A 87 -6.24 9.09 -8.14
CA PHE A 87 -7.68 8.95 -7.98
C PHE A 87 -8.41 10.29 -8.15
N ILE A 88 -7.92 11.37 -7.52
CA ILE A 88 -8.50 12.70 -7.66
C ILE A 88 -8.46 13.15 -9.12
N VAL A 89 -7.30 13.03 -9.79
CA VAL A 89 -7.11 13.40 -11.20
C VAL A 89 -7.92 12.50 -12.14
N GLY A 90 -7.99 11.20 -11.85
CA GLY A 90 -8.75 10.23 -12.64
C GLY A 90 -10.26 10.44 -12.55
N VAL A 91 -10.78 10.80 -11.38
CA VAL A 91 -12.19 11.15 -11.16
C VAL A 91 -12.51 12.53 -11.75
N THR A 92 -11.56 13.46 -11.75
CA THR A 92 -11.75 14.82 -12.27
C THR A 92 -11.35 15.02 -13.73
N LYS A 93 -11.35 13.95 -14.56
CA LYS A 93 -11.10 14.00 -16.01
C LYS A 93 -11.98 15.01 -16.81
N GLY A 94 -12.87 15.76 -16.16
CA GLY A 94 -13.54 16.92 -16.73
C GLY A 94 -12.92 18.31 -16.49
N ILE A 95 -12.06 18.56 -15.48
CA ILE A 95 -11.81 19.96 -15.03
C ILE A 95 -10.34 20.34 -14.71
N LEU A 96 -9.38 19.42 -14.51
CA LEU A 96 -8.08 19.80 -13.92
C LEU A 96 -6.87 19.88 -14.88
N HIS A 97 -7.04 20.45 -16.07
CA HIS A 97 -5.88 20.95 -16.80
C HIS A 97 -5.48 22.32 -16.24
N LYS A 98 -4.26 22.41 -15.67
CA LYS A 98 -3.51 23.65 -15.32
C LYS A 98 -3.52 24.10 -13.85
N VAL A 99 -3.11 23.26 -12.92
CA VAL A 99 -2.47 23.78 -11.70
C VAL A 99 -1.12 23.10 -11.51
N PRO A 100 0.01 23.83 -11.57
CA PRO A 100 1.33 23.29 -11.26
C PRO A 100 1.46 23.17 -9.74
N PHE A 101 0.80 22.15 -9.17
CA PHE A 101 0.86 21.84 -7.74
C PHE A 101 2.29 21.58 -7.25
N GLU A 102 3.19 21.19 -8.16
CA GLU A 102 4.61 20.98 -7.89
C GLU A 102 5.33 22.26 -7.43
N ALA A 103 4.93 23.44 -7.93
CA ALA A 103 5.55 24.71 -7.57
C ALA A 103 5.15 25.20 -6.16
N LEU A 104 3.92 24.90 -5.74
CA LEU A 104 3.38 25.29 -4.42
C LEU A 104 4.01 24.48 -3.29
N GLY A 105 4.26 23.19 -3.50
CA GLY A 105 4.89 22.32 -2.49
C GLY A 105 6.36 22.65 -2.24
N VAL A 106 7.11 23.01 -3.28
CA VAL A 106 8.52 23.44 -3.13
C VAL A 106 8.60 24.81 -2.44
N PHE A 107 7.70 25.73 -2.77
CA PHE A 107 7.62 27.04 -2.12
C PHE A 107 7.24 26.95 -0.63
N SER A 108 6.30 26.07 -0.26
CA SER A 108 5.90 25.90 1.15
C SER A 108 7.01 25.27 2.00
N LEU A 109 7.79 24.34 1.44
CA LEU A 109 8.98 23.78 2.09
C LEU A 109 10.03 24.87 2.34
N PHE A 110 10.27 25.74 1.36
CA PHE A 110 11.22 26.83 1.48
C PHE A 110 10.79 27.86 2.54
N MET A 111 9.50 28.24 2.56
CA MET A 111 8.95 29.16 3.56
C MET A 111 8.96 28.55 4.96
N SER A 112 8.66 27.25 5.10
CA SER A 112 8.71 26.57 6.40
C SER A 112 10.13 26.51 7.00
N ALA A 113 11.17 26.41 6.15
CA ALA A 113 12.56 26.46 6.58
C ALA A 113 12.97 27.87 7.05
N ILE A 114 12.41 28.92 6.43
CA ILE A 114 12.61 30.32 6.84
C ILE A 114 11.89 30.62 8.16
N TYR A 115 10.67 30.12 8.35
CA TYR A 115 9.91 30.30 9.60
C TYR A 115 10.45 29.48 10.78
N ALA A 116 11.28 28.47 10.53
CA ALA A 116 11.95 27.69 11.57
C ALA A 116 13.22 28.38 12.13
N ILE A 117 13.62 29.53 11.59
CA ILE A 117 14.74 30.31 12.13
C ILE A 117 14.29 30.93 13.46
N PRO A 118 14.89 30.55 14.61
CA PRO A 118 14.47 31.08 15.90
C PRO A 118 14.68 32.60 15.93
N ALA A 119 13.63 33.33 16.31
CA ALA A 119 13.58 34.80 16.38
C ALA A 119 14.55 35.45 17.39
N ARG A 120 15.50 34.69 17.95
CA ARG A 120 16.52 35.16 18.89
C ARG A 120 17.90 34.80 18.38
N CYS A 121 18.44 35.66 17.50
CA CYS A 121 19.86 35.70 17.22
C CYS A 121 20.46 36.88 17.99
N ASP A 122 20.82 36.67 19.25
CA ASP A 122 21.28 37.72 20.16
C ASP A 122 22.73 38.17 19.87
N ASN A 123 23.40 37.56 18.89
CA ASN A 123 24.79 37.85 18.50
C ASN A 123 24.98 37.66 16.97
N ILE A 124 25.77 38.54 16.36
CA ILE A 124 26.18 38.52 14.93
C ILE A 124 26.77 37.16 14.53
N ALA A 125 27.51 36.49 15.42
CA ALA A 125 28.06 35.16 15.14
C ALA A 125 26.96 34.09 14.97
N SER A 126 25.88 34.18 15.75
CA SER A 126 24.72 33.28 15.64
C SER A 126 23.87 33.60 14.42
N ALA A 127 23.70 34.89 14.11
CA ALA A 127 23.03 35.35 12.90
C ALA A 127 23.78 34.89 11.64
N SER A 128 25.11 34.99 11.62
CA SER A 128 25.95 34.51 10.52
C SER A 128 25.82 33.00 10.31
N LYS A 129 25.79 32.19 11.39
CA LYS A 129 25.55 30.75 11.30
C LYS A 129 24.15 30.42 10.77
N CYS A 130 23.11 31.14 11.21
CA CYS A 130 21.76 30.96 10.69
C CYS A 130 21.67 31.36 9.21
N ILE A 131 22.26 32.49 8.83
CA ILE A 131 22.30 32.95 7.44
C ILE A 131 23.04 31.91 6.59
N MET A 132 24.22 31.43 6.98
CA MET A 132 24.94 30.41 6.22
C MET A 132 24.17 29.08 6.10
N ALA A 133 23.41 28.69 7.12
CA ALA A 133 22.58 27.49 7.10
C ALA A 133 21.33 27.62 6.21
N THR A 134 20.84 28.85 5.99
CA THR A 134 19.62 29.14 5.22
C THR A 134 19.91 29.76 3.84
N HIS A 135 21.16 30.16 3.61
CA HIS A 135 21.57 30.77 2.35
C HIS A 135 21.54 29.72 1.23
N PRO A 136 20.93 30.04 0.06
CA PRO A 136 20.72 29.08 -1.01
C PRO A 136 22.03 28.57 -1.61
N ILE A 137 23.09 29.40 -1.63
CA ILE A 137 24.40 29.03 -2.20
C ILE A 137 25.10 27.89 -1.40
N PRO A 138 25.39 28.01 -0.08
CA PRO A 138 25.93 26.88 0.70
C PRO A 138 25.00 25.66 0.73
N LEU A 139 23.68 25.90 0.78
CA LEU A 139 22.71 24.81 0.69
C LEU A 139 22.91 24.02 -0.60
N PHE A 140 22.94 24.70 -1.74
CA PHE A 140 23.01 24.07 -3.06
C PHE A 140 24.37 23.44 -3.39
N PHE A 141 25.47 24.11 -3.03
CA PHE A 141 26.82 23.64 -3.40
C PHE A 141 27.47 22.74 -2.35
N TRP A 142 27.06 22.82 -1.08
CA TRP A 142 27.68 22.04 0.00
C TRP A 142 26.74 21.03 0.64
N HIS A 143 25.54 21.45 1.04
CA HIS A 143 24.64 20.57 1.78
C HIS A 143 23.91 19.58 0.87
N ILE A 144 23.44 20.03 -0.30
CA ILE A 144 22.74 19.16 -1.26
C ILE A 144 23.65 18.04 -1.77
N PRO A 145 24.89 18.27 -2.25
CA PRO A 145 25.75 17.19 -2.75
C PRO A 145 26.17 16.23 -1.64
N ARG A 146 26.47 16.74 -0.43
CA ARG A 146 26.77 15.89 0.73
C ARG A 146 25.54 15.08 1.17
N GLY A 147 24.36 15.68 1.11
CA GLY A 147 23.09 15.01 1.32
C GLY A 147 22.88 13.90 0.29
N PHE A 148 23.06 14.18 -1.00
CA PHE A 148 22.98 13.17 -2.06
C PHE A 148 23.98 12.04 -1.87
N ILE A 149 25.26 12.33 -1.58
CA ILE A 149 26.27 11.30 -1.34
C ILE A 149 25.92 10.47 -0.11
N TRP A 150 25.47 11.10 0.97
CA TRP A 150 25.03 10.40 2.18
C TRP A 150 23.82 9.50 1.91
N VAL A 151 22.85 10.00 1.15
CA VAL A 151 21.66 9.29 0.71
C VAL A 151 22.05 8.12 -0.20
N ILE A 152 22.86 8.33 -1.22
CA ILE A 152 23.36 7.27 -2.14
C ILE A 152 24.17 6.21 -1.38
N ALA A 153 24.95 6.60 -0.38
CA ALA A 153 25.72 5.65 0.42
C ALA A 153 24.86 4.85 1.40
N ARG A 154 23.71 5.38 1.86
CA ARG A 154 22.86 4.78 2.90
C ARG A 154 21.60 4.11 2.37
N ILE A 155 21.05 4.58 1.24
CA ILE A 155 19.88 4.00 0.56
C ILE A 155 20.10 2.52 0.22
N PRO A 156 21.24 2.07 -0.33
CA PRO A 156 21.42 0.67 -0.68
C PRO A 156 21.32 -0.23 0.55
N THR A 157 21.88 0.21 1.69
CA THR A 157 21.82 -0.52 2.94
C THR A 157 20.41 -0.51 3.51
N ALA A 158 19.75 0.64 3.59
CA ALA A 158 18.37 0.75 4.04
C ALA A 158 17.40 -0.03 3.14
N GLY A 159 17.64 0.00 1.83
CA GLY A 159 16.90 -0.72 0.81
C GLY A 159 17.08 -2.23 0.92
N ALA A 160 18.31 -2.71 1.15
CA ALA A 160 18.56 -4.13 1.41
C ALA A 160 17.85 -4.62 2.67
N ILE A 161 17.87 -3.83 3.74
CA ILE A 161 17.17 -4.14 5.01
C ILE A 161 15.66 -4.14 4.80
N ALA A 162 15.13 -3.11 4.14
CA ALA A 162 13.72 -3.01 3.81
C ALA A 162 13.28 -4.18 2.92
N TYR A 163 14.11 -4.56 1.94
CA TYR A 163 13.86 -5.70 1.07
C TYR A 163 13.83 -7.02 1.84
N LEU A 164 14.80 -7.28 2.72
CA LEU A 164 14.81 -8.48 3.57
C LEU A 164 13.60 -8.52 4.52
N PHE A 165 13.26 -7.39 5.11
CA PHE A 165 12.07 -7.27 5.95
C PHE A 165 10.80 -7.53 5.15
N CYS A 166 10.62 -6.85 4.02
CA CYS A 166 9.42 -6.97 3.19
C CYS A 166 9.30 -8.36 2.59
N SER A 167 10.38 -8.94 2.08
CA SER A 167 10.36 -10.31 1.54
C SER A 167 10.04 -11.34 2.63
N SER A 168 10.66 -11.24 3.81
CA SER A 168 10.34 -12.10 4.95
C SER A 168 8.89 -11.95 5.41
N PHE A 169 8.42 -10.70 5.54
CA PHE A 169 7.05 -10.37 5.91
C PHE A 169 6.04 -10.89 4.88
N ILE A 170 6.27 -10.64 3.58
CA ILE A 170 5.40 -11.09 2.49
C ILE A 170 5.37 -12.61 2.42
N CYS A 171 6.53 -13.28 2.43
CA CYS A 171 6.59 -14.74 2.39
C CYS A 171 5.91 -15.37 3.61
N THR A 172 6.10 -14.81 4.81
CA THR A 172 5.50 -15.33 6.04
C THR A 172 4.01 -15.06 6.09
N THR A 173 3.58 -13.85 5.73
CA THR A 173 2.16 -13.50 5.58
C THR A 173 1.52 -14.42 4.56
N PHE A 174 2.14 -14.62 3.39
CA PHE A 174 1.63 -15.55 2.38
C PHE A 174 1.53 -16.97 2.92
N LYS A 175 2.56 -17.49 3.60
CA LYS A 175 2.53 -18.83 4.20
C LYS A 175 1.37 -19.03 5.20
N TYR A 176 1.05 -18.02 6.00
CA TYR A 176 -0.02 -18.11 6.99
C TYR A 176 -1.40 -17.73 6.43
N VAL A 177 -1.44 -16.88 5.41
CA VAL A 177 -2.69 -16.41 4.81
C VAL A 177 -3.17 -17.37 3.73
N HIS A 178 -2.26 -18.04 3.02
CA HIS A 178 -2.60 -18.90 1.91
C HIS A 178 -3.19 -20.22 2.40
N SER A 179 -4.51 -20.32 2.31
CA SER A 179 -5.23 -21.58 2.37
C SER A 179 -5.93 -21.78 1.03
N ASN A 180 -5.99 -23.03 0.56
CA ASN A 180 -6.67 -23.37 -0.69
C ASN A 180 -8.13 -22.89 -0.67
N ALA A 181 -8.78 -22.90 0.50
CA ALA A 181 -10.14 -22.41 0.68
C ALA A 181 -10.31 -20.90 0.43
N ARG A 182 -9.37 -20.06 0.88
CA ARG A 182 -9.42 -18.60 0.65
C ARG A 182 -9.18 -18.26 -0.81
N LEU A 183 -8.26 -19.00 -1.45
CA LEU A 183 -7.99 -18.84 -2.88
C LEU A 183 -9.23 -19.18 -3.70
N LEU A 184 -9.85 -20.33 -3.42
CA LEU A 184 -11.11 -20.75 -4.06
C LEU A 184 -12.20 -19.69 -3.87
N PHE A 185 -12.41 -19.22 -2.66
CA PHE A 185 -13.41 -18.17 -2.40
C PHE A 185 -13.14 -16.87 -3.16
N GLY A 186 -11.87 -16.46 -3.29
CA GLY A 186 -11.49 -15.32 -4.13
C GLY A 186 -11.82 -15.55 -5.60
N ILE A 187 -11.58 -16.75 -6.11
CA ILE A 187 -11.93 -17.16 -7.49
C ILE A 187 -13.44 -17.14 -7.69
N ASP A 188 -14.23 -17.67 -6.75
CA ASP A 188 -15.70 -17.68 -6.82
C ASP A 188 -16.26 -16.26 -6.97
N VAL A 189 -15.70 -15.32 -6.19
CA VAL A 189 -16.07 -13.90 -6.29
C VAL A 189 -15.65 -13.32 -7.64
N ALA A 190 -14.44 -13.61 -8.12
CA ALA A 190 -13.96 -13.14 -9.42
C ALA A 190 -14.83 -13.65 -10.58
N ILE A 191 -15.27 -14.91 -10.54
CA ILE A 191 -16.20 -15.50 -11.51
C ILE A 191 -17.54 -14.75 -11.47
N GLY A 192 -18.09 -14.52 -10.28
CA GLY A 192 -19.32 -13.75 -10.12
C GLY A 192 -19.20 -12.34 -10.73
N VAL A 193 -18.08 -11.66 -10.48
CA VAL A 193 -17.79 -10.33 -11.06
C VAL A 193 -17.72 -10.37 -12.59
N ALA A 194 -17.01 -11.36 -13.15
CA ALA A 194 -16.91 -11.52 -14.60
C ALA A 194 -18.29 -11.75 -15.22
N VAL A 195 -19.10 -12.66 -14.65
CA VAL A 195 -20.46 -12.93 -15.13
C VAL A 195 -21.33 -11.68 -15.04
N GLY A 196 -21.26 -10.93 -13.94
CA GLY A 196 -22.03 -9.69 -13.77
C GLY A 196 -21.68 -8.63 -14.80
N TYR A 197 -20.39 -8.48 -15.13
CA TYR A 197 -19.93 -7.59 -16.18
C TYR A 197 -20.44 -8.01 -17.56
N TYR A 198 -20.19 -9.26 -17.98
CA TYR A 198 -20.55 -9.72 -19.33
C TYR A 198 -22.07 -9.82 -19.56
N THR A 199 -22.86 -10.01 -18.52
CA THR A 199 -24.33 -10.03 -18.60
C THR A 199 -24.97 -8.65 -18.45
N GLY A 200 -24.20 -7.63 -18.09
CA GLY A 200 -24.72 -6.29 -17.81
C GLY A 200 -25.59 -6.21 -16.55
N SER A 201 -25.50 -7.19 -15.64
CA SER A 201 -26.34 -7.28 -14.45
C SER A 201 -25.55 -7.73 -13.22
N ALA A 202 -25.35 -6.79 -12.29
CA ALA A 202 -24.71 -7.09 -11.02
C ALA A 202 -25.48 -8.14 -10.19
N LEU A 203 -26.81 -8.18 -10.32
CA LEU A 203 -27.64 -9.20 -9.65
C LEU A 203 -27.30 -10.61 -10.15
N ILE A 204 -27.18 -10.78 -11.48
CA ILE A 204 -26.80 -12.07 -12.08
C ILE A 204 -25.38 -12.44 -11.65
N GLY A 205 -24.44 -11.49 -11.64
CA GLY A 205 -23.08 -11.73 -11.14
C GLY A 205 -23.03 -12.15 -9.66
N GLY A 206 -23.85 -11.51 -8.82
CA GLY A 206 -24.05 -11.88 -7.42
C GLY A 206 -24.51 -13.32 -7.26
N LEU A 207 -25.59 -13.68 -7.96
CA LEU A 207 -26.14 -15.05 -7.94
C LEU A 207 -25.14 -16.08 -8.48
N ALA A 208 -24.46 -15.77 -9.58
CA ALA A 208 -23.45 -16.65 -10.18
C ALA A 208 -22.31 -16.94 -9.20
N GLY A 209 -21.74 -15.92 -8.55
CA GLY A 209 -20.70 -16.12 -7.55
C GLY A 209 -21.18 -16.88 -6.31
N GLY A 210 -22.44 -16.67 -5.89
CA GLY A 210 -23.05 -17.42 -4.80
C GLY A 210 -23.27 -18.90 -5.11
N ILE A 211 -23.77 -19.21 -6.31
CA ILE A 211 -23.98 -20.59 -6.79
C ILE A 211 -22.65 -21.30 -6.98
N TRP A 212 -21.67 -20.63 -7.59
CA TRP A 212 -20.34 -21.19 -7.81
C TRP A 212 -19.65 -21.54 -6.49
N TRP A 213 -19.70 -20.64 -5.51
CA TRP A 213 -19.21 -20.92 -4.16
C TRP A 213 -19.89 -22.12 -3.49
N LEU A 214 -21.21 -22.26 -3.64
CA LEU A 214 -21.97 -23.42 -3.14
C LEU A 214 -21.52 -24.73 -3.79
N LEU A 215 -21.27 -24.70 -5.10
CA LEU A 215 -20.76 -25.84 -5.85
C LEU A 215 -19.35 -26.22 -5.43
N ASP A 216 -18.44 -25.24 -5.32
CA ASP A 216 -17.05 -25.47 -4.90
C ASP A 216 -16.99 -25.97 -3.46
N TRP A 217 -17.82 -25.44 -2.57
CA TRP A 217 -17.97 -25.99 -1.21
C TRP A 217 -18.41 -27.47 -1.23
N HIS A 218 -19.41 -27.81 -2.03
CA HIS A 218 -19.93 -29.18 -2.03
C HIS A 218 -19.00 -30.18 -2.74
N LEU A 219 -18.44 -29.79 -3.89
CA LEU A 219 -17.58 -30.65 -4.69
C LEU A 219 -16.16 -30.74 -4.12
N ILE A 220 -15.55 -29.60 -3.80
CA ILE A 220 -14.14 -29.58 -3.42
C ILE A 220 -14.01 -29.81 -1.91
N SER A 221 -14.74 -29.07 -1.08
CA SER A 221 -14.56 -29.18 0.37
C SER A 221 -15.10 -30.49 0.94
N ILE A 222 -16.31 -30.89 0.56
CA ILE A 222 -16.93 -32.11 1.11
C ILE A 222 -16.41 -33.36 0.40
N LYS A 223 -16.48 -33.44 -0.94
CA LYS A 223 -16.13 -34.68 -1.65
C LYS A 223 -14.62 -34.89 -1.80
N VAL A 224 -13.87 -33.87 -2.19
CA VAL A 224 -12.43 -34.03 -2.47
C VAL A 224 -11.61 -33.95 -1.17
N MET A 225 -11.89 -32.96 -0.31
CA MET A 225 -11.12 -32.74 0.92
C MET A 225 -11.65 -33.51 2.13
N GLY A 226 -12.83 -34.14 2.04
CA GLY A 226 -13.40 -34.93 3.13
C GLY A 226 -13.71 -34.12 4.38
N LEU A 227 -13.89 -32.80 4.26
CA LEU A 227 -14.23 -31.95 5.39
C LEU A 227 -15.66 -32.30 5.84
N LYS A 228 -15.80 -32.74 7.09
CA LYS A 228 -17.12 -32.90 7.72
C LYS A 228 -17.75 -31.51 7.81
N ALA A 229 -18.98 -31.38 7.31
CA ALA A 229 -19.77 -30.18 7.53
C ALA A 229 -19.86 -29.95 9.05
N ALA A 230 -19.29 -28.84 9.51
CA ALA A 230 -19.38 -28.40 10.89
C ALA A 230 -20.78 -27.90 11.21
#